data_AF-A0A4Q6ADE6-F1
#
_entry.id   AF-A0A4Q6ADE6-F1
#
_cell.length_a   1.000
_cell.length_b   1.000
_cell.length_c   1.000
_cell.angle_alpha   90.00
_cell.angle_beta   90.00
_cell.angle_gamma   90.00
#
_symmetry.space_group_name_H-M   'P 1'
#
loop_
_entity.id
_entity.type
_entity.pdbx_description
1 polymer ?
#
loop_
_entity_poly.entity_id
_entity_poly.type
_entity_poly.pdbx_seq_one_letter_code
_entity_poly.pdbx_strand_id
1 'polypeptide(L)'
;AEERILLGNKKDNFWEMGDTGPCGPCTEIHVDTRPDEERNSVDGKTLVNADHPQVIEIWNNVFIQFNRLKDGSLQSLPAKHVDTGMGFERLVRVLQQKQSNYDTDVFTGTIEKIAAITGQKYGGTDTKSDIAFRVLADHIRAISFTIADGQLPSNTGAGYVIRRILRRAVRYYYSYLAYQQPLLHQLLPVIAAQFETVFPELKSQEAFVAKVIREEEEAFLRTLEKGLKRIETIINNTKGEINGRDAFELNDTYGFPLDLTQLIASERGLTVDEKGFHEARKEQQERGRKAGAVDTEDWVVVNGGSSNEFVGYDSLEAKAQVLKYRKVKAKGKEAYQIVLDRTPFYAESGGQVGDTGQLAVGSTQYAVLDTKKENDLIIHILDSLPESLEGEVIAKV
;
A
#
# COMPACT_ATOMS: atom_id res chain seq x y z
N ALA A 1 -4.88 -40.71 27.16
CA ALA A 1 -5.32 -39.29 27.28
C ALA A 1 -4.23 -38.44 27.93
N GLU A 2 -3.82 -38.75 29.16
CA GLU A 2 -2.70 -38.06 29.83
C GLU A 2 -1.39 -38.11 29.03
N GLU A 3 -1.11 -39.23 28.38
CA GLU A 3 0.08 -39.39 27.52
C GLU A 3 0.13 -38.39 26.35
N ARG A 4 -0.98 -37.75 25.98
CA ARG A 4 -1.06 -36.76 24.88
C ARG A 4 -0.98 -35.32 25.38
N ILE A 5 -0.80 -35.12 26.68
CA ILE A 5 -0.64 -33.81 27.30
C ILE A 5 0.86 -33.54 27.46
N LEU A 6 1.34 -32.51 26.79
CA LEU A 6 2.71 -32.03 26.92
C LEU A 6 2.73 -30.79 27.81
N LEU A 7 3.57 -30.82 28.84
CA LEU A 7 3.82 -29.63 29.65
C LEU A 7 4.79 -28.74 28.91
N GLY A 8 4.26 -27.68 28.31
CA GLY A 8 5.08 -26.66 27.68
C GLY A 8 5.65 -25.65 28.68
N ASN A 9 6.41 -24.71 28.15
CA ASN A 9 7.05 -23.64 28.91
C ASN A 9 6.48 -22.28 28.48
N LYS A 10 6.93 -21.20 29.14
CA LYS A 10 6.46 -19.84 28.82
C LYS A 10 6.83 -19.40 27.38
N LYS A 11 7.96 -19.86 26.83
CA LYS A 11 8.37 -19.49 25.47
C LYS A 11 7.37 -20.01 24.44
N ASP A 12 6.88 -21.22 24.66
CA ASP A 12 6.02 -21.91 23.71
C ASP A 12 4.54 -21.61 23.99
N ASN A 13 4.12 -21.53 25.25
CA ASN A 13 2.71 -21.42 25.63
C ASN A 13 2.35 -20.14 26.39
N PHE A 14 2.82 -19.01 25.86
CA PHE A 14 2.42 -17.68 26.30
C PHE A 14 2.20 -16.78 25.09
N TRP A 15 0.94 -16.43 24.83
CA TRP A 15 0.56 -15.62 23.69
C TRP A 15 0.48 -14.15 24.06
N GLU A 16 0.91 -13.29 23.13
CA GLU A 16 0.98 -11.84 23.31
C GLU A 16 0.57 -11.12 22.02
N MET A 17 -0.21 -10.05 22.15
CA MET A 17 -0.64 -9.24 21.00
C MET A 17 0.54 -8.51 20.31
N GLY A 18 1.62 -8.24 21.05
CA GLY A 18 2.80 -7.51 20.61
C GLY A 18 3.68 -7.12 21.80
N ASP A 19 4.55 -6.11 21.63
CA ASP A 19 5.45 -5.63 22.70
C ASP A 19 4.69 -5.14 23.94
N THR A 20 3.45 -4.70 23.75
CA THR A 20 2.52 -4.30 24.82
C THR A 20 1.10 -4.73 24.48
N GLY A 21 0.26 -4.90 25.49
CA GLY A 21 -1.16 -5.20 25.32
C GLY A 21 -1.60 -6.50 26.00
N PRO A 22 -2.84 -6.95 25.73
CA PRO A 22 -3.39 -8.18 26.29
C PRO A 22 -2.53 -9.40 25.96
N CYS A 23 -2.32 -10.26 26.96
CA CYS A 23 -1.54 -11.48 26.85
C CYS A 23 -1.96 -12.50 27.91
N GLY A 24 -1.48 -13.73 27.75
CA GLY A 24 -1.77 -14.80 28.70
C GLY A 24 -1.14 -16.14 28.32
N PRO A 25 -1.12 -17.09 29.26
CA PRO A 25 -0.76 -18.46 28.95
C PRO A 25 -1.76 -19.06 27.96
N CYS A 26 -1.33 -20.05 27.20
CA CYS A 26 -2.21 -20.72 26.26
C CYS A 26 -2.03 -22.25 26.29
N THR A 27 -2.92 -22.95 25.61
CA THR A 27 -2.77 -24.36 25.28
C THR A 27 -2.93 -24.54 23.78
N GLU A 28 -2.08 -25.37 23.19
CA GLU A 28 -2.08 -25.64 21.75
C GLU A 28 -2.42 -27.10 21.46
N ILE A 29 -3.16 -27.32 20.39
CA ILE A 29 -3.47 -28.65 19.85
C ILE A 29 -2.62 -28.85 18.61
N HIS A 30 -1.75 -29.85 18.68
CA HIS A 30 -0.91 -30.28 17.58
C HIS A 30 -1.41 -31.60 16.99
N VAL A 31 -1.25 -31.77 15.68
CA VAL A 31 -1.52 -33.02 14.98
C VAL A 31 -0.28 -33.46 14.23
N ASP A 32 0.10 -34.72 14.45
CA ASP A 32 1.15 -35.40 13.71
C ASP A 32 0.54 -36.11 12.49
N THR A 33 0.82 -35.56 11.30
CA THR A 33 0.33 -36.04 10.00
C THR A 33 1.40 -36.82 9.23
N ARG A 34 2.50 -37.20 9.88
CA ARG A 34 3.53 -38.03 9.25
C ARG A 34 3.00 -39.44 8.95
N PRO A 35 3.61 -40.17 8.00
CA PRO A 35 3.31 -41.58 7.79
C PRO A 35 3.47 -42.41 9.08
N ASP A 36 2.68 -43.48 9.22
CA ASP A 36 2.69 -44.30 10.43
C ASP A 36 4.06 -44.91 10.75
N GLU A 37 4.87 -45.23 9.73
CA GLU A 37 6.24 -45.72 9.91
C GLU A 37 7.12 -44.70 10.66
N GLU A 38 7.04 -43.42 10.28
CA GLU A 38 7.77 -42.34 10.95
C GLU A 38 7.25 -42.08 12.36
N ARG A 39 5.93 -42.16 12.57
CA ARG A 39 5.29 -41.98 13.87
C ARG A 39 5.65 -43.10 14.85
N ASN A 40 5.79 -44.33 14.35
CA ASN A 40 6.22 -45.49 15.13
C ASN A 40 7.71 -45.44 15.46
N SER A 41 8.53 -44.81 14.61
CA SER A 41 9.98 -44.66 14.81
C SER A 41 10.33 -43.51 15.77
N VAL A 42 9.65 -42.36 15.62
CA VAL A 42 9.87 -41.17 16.45
C VAL A 42 8.53 -40.66 16.96
N ASP A 43 8.33 -40.65 18.28
CA ASP A 43 7.12 -40.09 18.90
C ASP A 43 6.97 -38.61 18.54
N GLY A 44 5.83 -38.22 17.95
CA GLY A 44 5.55 -36.85 17.52
C GLY A 44 5.63 -35.81 18.64
N LYS A 45 5.55 -36.23 19.90
CA LYS A 45 5.78 -35.36 21.07
C LYS A 45 7.14 -34.66 21.05
N THR A 46 8.17 -35.31 20.52
CA THR A 46 9.52 -34.73 20.45
C THR A 46 9.65 -33.68 19.35
N LEU A 47 8.63 -33.55 18.50
CA LEU A 47 8.62 -32.68 17.32
C LEU A 47 7.64 -31.50 17.45
N VAL A 48 6.81 -31.47 18.49
CA VAL A 48 5.97 -30.31 18.82
C VAL A 48 6.88 -29.11 19.12
N ASN A 49 6.57 -27.96 18.51
CA ASN A 49 7.38 -26.74 18.59
C ASN A 49 8.84 -26.88 18.11
N ALA A 50 9.11 -27.86 17.24
CA ALA A 50 10.43 -28.10 16.63
C ALA A 50 10.45 -27.78 15.12
N ASP A 51 9.56 -26.89 14.65
CA ASP A 51 9.41 -26.46 13.25
C ASP A 51 9.22 -27.61 12.24
N HIS A 52 8.66 -28.74 12.68
CA HIS A 52 8.44 -29.90 11.81
C HIS A 52 7.23 -29.68 10.87
N PRO A 53 7.36 -29.84 9.53
CA PRO A 53 6.33 -29.46 8.56
C PRO A 53 5.04 -30.32 8.59
N GLN A 54 5.10 -31.45 9.28
CA GLN A 54 4.00 -32.42 9.42
C GLN A 54 3.56 -32.65 10.87
N VAL A 55 4.19 -31.97 11.85
CA VAL A 55 3.67 -31.93 13.23
C VAL A 55 3.22 -30.51 13.49
N ILE A 56 1.95 -30.25 13.16
CA ILE A 56 1.45 -28.89 12.98
C ILE A 56 0.49 -28.51 14.11
N GLU A 57 0.60 -27.28 14.59
CA GLU A 57 -0.42 -26.66 15.41
C GLU A 57 -1.68 -26.43 14.58
N ILE A 58 -2.83 -26.91 15.06
CA ILE A 58 -4.13 -26.67 14.40
C ILE A 58 -5.02 -25.73 15.20
N TRP A 59 -4.78 -25.57 16.50
CA TRP A 59 -5.64 -24.78 17.39
C TRP A 59 -4.84 -24.22 18.57
N ASN A 60 -4.98 -22.92 18.84
CA ASN A 60 -4.48 -22.25 20.04
C ASN A 60 -5.64 -21.73 20.90
N ASN A 61 -5.57 -21.96 22.21
CA ASN A 61 -6.53 -21.47 23.20
C ASN A 61 -5.78 -20.63 24.24
N VAL A 62 -5.93 -19.31 24.15
CA VAL A 62 -5.25 -18.32 24.97
C VAL A 62 -6.15 -17.88 26.12
N PHE A 63 -5.62 -17.94 27.33
CA PHE A 63 -6.29 -17.47 28.54
C PHE A 63 -5.85 -16.04 28.84
N ILE A 64 -6.41 -15.08 28.12
CA ILE A 64 -6.09 -13.66 28.24
C ILE A 64 -6.41 -13.19 29.67
N GLN A 65 -5.36 -12.83 30.41
CA GLN A 65 -5.49 -12.44 31.82
C GLN A 65 -4.50 -11.38 32.28
N PHE A 66 -3.56 -10.97 31.42
CA PHE A 66 -2.59 -9.93 31.70
C PHE A 66 -2.60 -8.87 30.60
N ASN A 67 -2.18 -7.66 30.96
CA ASN A 67 -1.81 -6.60 30.05
C ASN A 67 -0.31 -6.32 30.22
N ARG A 68 0.47 -6.50 29.17
CA ARG A 68 1.90 -6.19 29.15
C ARG A 68 2.09 -4.69 28.94
N LEU A 69 2.82 -4.07 29.86
CA LEU A 69 3.22 -2.67 29.78
C LEU A 69 4.52 -2.50 29.00
N LYS A 70 4.84 -1.25 28.63
CA LYS A 70 6.08 -0.91 27.89
C LYS A 70 7.36 -1.30 28.61
N ASP A 71 7.34 -1.37 29.94
CA ASP A 71 8.47 -1.82 30.77
C ASP A 71 8.57 -3.35 30.86
N GLY A 72 7.69 -4.08 30.17
CA GLY A 72 7.61 -5.54 30.16
C GLY A 72 6.84 -6.14 31.34
N SER A 73 6.39 -5.34 32.31
CA SER A 73 5.62 -5.82 33.45
C SER A 73 4.22 -6.28 33.04
N LEU A 74 3.68 -7.26 33.77
CA LEU A 74 2.36 -7.85 33.52
C LEU A 74 1.38 -7.37 34.60
N GLN A 75 0.35 -6.63 34.17
CA GLN A 75 -0.76 -6.24 35.04
C GLN A 75 -1.94 -7.17 34.83
N SER A 76 -2.57 -7.66 35.90
CA SER A 76 -3.75 -8.51 35.75
C SER A 76 -4.92 -7.70 35.17
N LEU A 77 -5.59 -8.28 34.18
CA LEU A 77 -6.79 -7.67 33.60
C LEU A 77 -7.99 -7.80 34.55
N PRO A 78 -8.84 -6.76 34.64
CA PRO A 78 -10.07 -6.82 35.43
C PRO A 78 -11.08 -7.84 34.88
N ALA A 79 -11.08 -8.05 33.56
CA ALA A 79 -11.87 -9.07 32.88
C ALA A 79 -10.93 -10.03 32.14
N LYS A 80 -11.15 -11.33 32.33
CA LYS A 80 -10.39 -12.41 31.69
C LYS A 80 -11.25 -13.07 30.64
N HIS A 81 -10.64 -13.44 29.52
CA HIS A 81 -11.34 -14.03 28.38
C HIS A 81 -10.56 -15.21 27.83
N VAL A 82 -11.27 -16.11 27.17
CA VAL A 82 -10.66 -17.16 26.35
C VAL A 82 -10.67 -16.66 24.92
N ASP A 83 -9.49 -16.43 24.37
CA ASP A 83 -9.29 -16.15 22.95
C ASP A 83 -8.84 -17.44 22.28
N THR A 84 -9.50 -17.84 21.21
CA THR A 84 -9.29 -19.15 20.60
C THR A 84 -9.23 -19.03 19.09
N GLY A 85 -8.21 -19.65 18.50
CA GLY A 85 -7.95 -19.59 17.07
C GLY A 85 -7.63 -20.97 16.53
N MET A 86 -8.51 -21.47 15.65
CA MET A 86 -8.30 -22.73 14.95
C MET A 86 -8.03 -22.44 13.47
N GLY A 87 -6.92 -22.96 12.95
CA GLY A 87 -6.56 -22.79 11.55
C GLY A 87 -7.43 -23.66 10.64
N PHE A 88 -8.46 -23.08 10.02
CA PHE A 88 -9.39 -23.80 9.15
C PHE A 88 -8.66 -24.59 8.05
N GLU A 89 -7.75 -23.95 7.31
CA GLU A 89 -6.97 -24.59 6.24
C GLU A 89 -6.13 -25.76 6.76
N ARG A 90 -5.55 -25.64 7.97
CA ARG A 90 -4.76 -26.72 8.59
C ARG A 90 -5.64 -27.87 9.04
N LEU A 91 -6.81 -27.57 9.62
CA LEU A 91 -7.79 -28.58 10.00
C LEU A 91 -8.25 -29.37 8.76
N VAL A 92 -8.60 -28.68 7.67
CA VAL A 92 -9.03 -29.32 6.42
C VAL A 92 -7.91 -30.20 5.85
N ARG A 93 -6.64 -29.73 5.86
CA ARG A 93 -5.48 -30.53 5.48
C ARG A 93 -5.44 -31.86 6.25
N VAL A 94 -5.61 -31.82 7.57
CA VAL A 94 -5.64 -33.02 8.42
C VAL A 94 -6.81 -33.93 8.06
N LEU A 95 -8.02 -33.38 7.96
CA LEU A 95 -9.24 -34.16 7.68
C LEU A 95 -9.20 -34.86 6.31
N GLN A 96 -8.60 -34.20 5.32
CA GLN A 96 -8.45 -34.75 3.96
C GLN A 96 -7.16 -35.55 3.77
N GLN A 97 -6.38 -35.75 4.84
CA GLN A 97 -5.12 -36.51 4.82
C GLN A 97 -4.12 -35.98 3.77
N LYS A 98 -4.06 -34.65 3.63
CA LYS A 98 -3.17 -33.97 2.67
C LYS A 98 -1.86 -33.56 3.33
N GLN A 99 -0.80 -33.49 2.52
CA GLN A 99 0.52 -33.08 2.98
C GLN A 99 0.76 -31.57 2.85
N SER A 100 -0.07 -30.87 2.08
CA SER A 100 -0.08 -29.42 2.02
C SER A 100 -1.49 -28.85 2.18
N ASN A 101 -1.59 -27.63 2.71
CA ASN A 101 -2.86 -26.90 2.74
C ASN A 101 -3.38 -26.67 1.31
N TYR A 102 -2.47 -26.48 0.35
CA TYR A 102 -2.81 -26.20 -1.05
C TYR A 102 -3.32 -27.41 -1.82
N ASP A 103 -3.15 -28.62 -1.29
CA ASP A 103 -3.65 -29.86 -1.91
C ASP A 103 -5.10 -30.19 -1.49
N THR A 104 -5.71 -29.33 -0.68
CA THR A 104 -7.08 -29.46 -0.22
C THR A 104 -8.07 -28.84 -1.20
N ASP A 105 -9.32 -29.26 -1.12
CA ASP A 105 -10.43 -28.67 -1.89
C ASP A 105 -10.63 -27.16 -1.69
N VAL A 106 -10.05 -26.60 -0.62
CA VAL A 106 -10.01 -25.16 -0.37
C VAL A 106 -9.23 -24.41 -1.46
N PHE A 107 -8.21 -25.03 -2.08
CA PHE A 107 -7.34 -24.38 -3.06
C PHE A 107 -7.28 -25.07 -4.42
N THR A 108 -7.56 -26.37 -4.52
CA THR A 108 -7.37 -27.14 -5.76
C THR A 108 -8.16 -26.57 -6.93
N GLY A 109 -9.40 -26.10 -6.71
CA GLY A 109 -10.21 -25.49 -7.78
C GLY A 109 -9.57 -24.22 -8.36
N THR A 110 -8.94 -23.38 -7.54
CA THR A 110 -8.19 -22.21 -8.00
C THR A 110 -6.92 -22.61 -8.73
N ILE A 111 -6.19 -23.60 -8.21
CA ILE A 111 -4.96 -24.13 -8.82
C ILE A 111 -5.24 -24.72 -10.21
N GLU A 112 -6.33 -25.48 -10.35
CA GLU A 112 -6.79 -26.02 -11.63
C GLU A 112 -7.12 -24.91 -12.62
N LYS A 113 -7.76 -23.82 -12.17
CA LYS A 113 -8.03 -22.65 -13.02
C LYS A 113 -6.74 -21.97 -13.47
N ILE A 114 -5.74 -21.82 -12.59
CA ILE A 114 -4.42 -21.30 -12.95
C ILE A 114 -3.76 -22.21 -14.00
N ALA A 115 -3.86 -23.53 -13.85
CA ALA A 115 -3.28 -24.50 -14.78
C ALA A 115 -3.93 -24.37 -16.15
N ALA A 116 -5.26 -24.24 -16.19
CA ALA A 116 -6.01 -24.04 -17.43
C ALA A 116 -5.65 -22.72 -18.15
N ILE A 117 -5.45 -21.62 -17.41
CA ILE A 117 -5.09 -20.32 -18.00
C ILE A 117 -3.65 -20.33 -18.55
N THR A 118 -2.72 -20.93 -17.81
CA THR A 118 -1.29 -20.88 -18.12
C THR A 118 -0.83 -22.00 -19.03
N GLY A 119 -1.60 -23.09 -19.14
CA GLY A 119 -1.19 -24.32 -19.82
C GLY A 119 -0.12 -25.12 -19.07
N GLN A 120 0.25 -24.71 -17.85
CA GLN A 120 1.22 -25.38 -16.99
C GLN A 120 0.54 -26.38 -16.07
N LYS A 121 1.29 -27.39 -15.60
CA LYS A 121 0.79 -28.40 -14.65
C LYS A 121 1.31 -28.13 -13.25
N TYR A 122 0.42 -28.16 -12.26
CA TYR A 122 0.79 -28.18 -10.85
C TYR A 122 1.23 -29.57 -10.42
N GLY A 123 2.44 -29.67 -9.86
CA GLY A 123 3.04 -30.93 -9.40
C GLY A 123 3.01 -31.15 -7.89
N GLY A 124 2.68 -30.13 -7.09
CA GLY A 124 2.73 -30.21 -5.62
C GLY A 124 4.15 -30.24 -5.03
N THR A 125 5.16 -29.82 -5.79
CA THR A 125 6.58 -29.83 -5.41
C THR A 125 7.07 -28.45 -4.97
N ASP A 126 8.36 -28.34 -4.62
CA ASP A 126 9.01 -27.05 -4.30
C ASP A 126 9.70 -26.38 -5.48
N THR A 127 9.32 -26.76 -6.71
CA THR A 127 9.72 -26.01 -7.90
C THR A 127 9.16 -24.59 -7.86
N LYS A 128 9.86 -23.63 -8.49
CA LYS A 128 9.39 -22.24 -8.56
C LYS A 128 8.03 -22.10 -9.25
N SER A 129 7.73 -22.98 -10.20
CA SER A 129 6.41 -23.07 -10.85
C SER A 129 5.34 -23.44 -9.82
N ASP A 130 5.50 -24.53 -9.08
CA ASP A 130 4.51 -24.97 -8.08
C ASP A 130 4.37 -23.97 -6.91
N ILE A 131 5.45 -23.31 -6.51
CA ILE A 131 5.37 -22.18 -5.58
C ILE A 131 4.53 -21.04 -6.17
N ALA A 132 4.69 -20.72 -7.46
CA ALA A 132 3.87 -19.68 -8.11
C ALA A 132 2.38 -20.04 -8.12
N PHE A 133 2.01 -21.29 -8.41
CA PHE A 133 0.63 -21.76 -8.29
C PHE A 133 0.05 -21.50 -6.89
N ARG A 134 0.78 -21.89 -5.85
CA ARG A 134 0.36 -21.69 -4.44
C ARG A 134 0.24 -20.21 -4.08
N VAL A 135 1.23 -19.40 -4.48
CA VAL A 135 1.22 -17.95 -4.28
C VAL A 135 0.00 -17.30 -4.94
N LEU A 136 -0.29 -17.64 -6.19
CA LEU A 136 -1.44 -17.09 -6.91
C LEU A 136 -2.77 -17.48 -6.25
N ALA A 137 -2.94 -18.76 -5.91
CA ALA A 137 -4.18 -19.29 -5.31
C ALA A 137 -4.46 -18.68 -3.94
N ASP A 138 -3.43 -18.42 -3.14
CA ASP A 138 -3.53 -17.75 -1.85
C ASP A 138 -3.77 -16.25 -2.00
N HIS A 139 -2.91 -15.57 -2.77
CA HIS A 139 -2.93 -14.12 -2.84
C HIS A 139 -4.20 -13.58 -3.49
N ILE A 140 -4.79 -14.27 -4.47
CA ILE A 140 -6.07 -13.82 -5.04
C ILE A 140 -7.18 -13.79 -4.00
N ARG A 141 -7.22 -14.72 -3.04
CA ARG A 141 -8.22 -14.72 -1.97
C ARG A 141 -8.05 -13.47 -1.10
N ALA A 142 -6.84 -13.24 -0.60
CA ALA A 142 -6.54 -12.07 0.21
C ALA A 142 -6.88 -10.75 -0.51
N ILE A 143 -6.47 -10.61 -1.77
CA ILE A 143 -6.75 -9.40 -2.57
C ILE A 143 -8.25 -9.22 -2.79
N SER A 144 -8.96 -10.28 -3.17
CA SER A 144 -10.37 -10.21 -3.56
C SER A 144 -11.27 -9.84 -2.38
N PHE A 145 -11.10 -10.51 -1.23
CA PHE A 145 -11.88 -10.20 -0.02
C PHE A 145 -11.57 -8.80 0.50
N THR A 146 -10.30 -8.40 0.52
CA THR A 146 -9.94 -7.07 1.03
C THR A 146 -10.52 -5.94 0.19
N ILE A 147 -10.59 -6.10 -1.14
CA ILE A 147 -11.23 -5.13 -2.04
C ILE A 147 -12.75 -5.15 -1.86
N ALA A 148 -13.36 -6.33 -1.73
CA ALA A 148 -14.80 -6.47 -1.47
C ALA A 148 -15.23 -5.82 -0.14
N ASP A 149 -14.35 -5.84 0.87
CA ASP A 149 -14.53 -5.16 2.16
C ASP A 149 -14.29 -3.64 2.08
N GLY A 150 -14.03 -3.09 0.89
CA GLY A 150 -13.92 -1.65 0.63
C GLY A 150 -12.51 -1.08 0.72
N GLN A 151 -11.49 -1.90 1.00
CA GLN A 151 -10.12 -1.42 1.06
C GLN A 151 -9.42 -1.56 -0.30
N LEU A 152 -9.24 -0.42 -0.98
CA LEU A 152 -8.61 -0.36 -2.29
C LEU A 152 -7.06 -0.36 -2.21
N PRO A 153 -6.36 -0.87 -3.24
CA PRO A 153 -4.93 -0.72 -3.41
C PRO A 153 -4.51 0.76 -3.40
N SER A 154 -3.43 1.08 -2.68
CA SER A 154 -2.95 2.46 -2.54
C SER A 154 -1.43 2.51 -2.28
N ASN A 155 -0.87 3.71 -2.12
CA ASN A 155 0.55 3.91 -1.81
C ASN A 155 0.85 3.93 -0.30
N THR A 156 -0.15 3.82 0.56
CA THR A 156 -0.01 3.96 2.03
C THR A 156 -0.93 3.01 2.79
N GLY A 157 -0.61 2.74 4.06
CA GLY A 157 -1.46 1.96 4.96
C GLY A 157 -1.82 0.56 4.42
N ALA A 158 -3.06 0.12 4.68
CA ALA A 158 -3.55 -1.19 4.25
C ALA A 158 -3.57 -1.34 2.72
N GLY A 159 -3.90 -0.27 1.98
CA GLY A 159 -3.87 -0.30 0.51
C GLY A 159 -2.49 -0.59 -0.08
N TYR A 160 -1.42 -0.15 0.58
CA TYR A 160 -0.05 -0.51 0.19
C TYR A 160 0.23 -2.01 0.36
N VAL A 161 -0.25 -2.61 1.45
CA VAL A 161 -0.06 -4.04 1.72
C VAL A 161 -0.73 -4.89 0.64
N ILE A 162 -1.97 -4.56 0.27
CA ILE A 162 -2.71 -5.26 -0.80
C ILE A 162 -1.98 -5.13 -2.13
N ARG A 163 -1.53 -3.91 -2.46
CA ARG A 163 -0.76 -3.65 -3.67
C ARG A 163 0.53 -4.48 -3.71
N ARG A 164 1.24 -4.63 -2.58
CA ARG A 164 2.41 -5.49 -2.45
C ARG A 164 2.08 -6.97 -2.70
N ILE A 165 0.99 -7.49 -2.13
CA ILE A 165 0.53 -8.87 -2.34
C ILE A 165 0.19 -9.10 -3.83
N LEU A 166 -0.55 -8.17 -4.45
CA LEU A 166 -0.88 -8.22 -5.89
C LEU A 166 0.37 -8.24 -6.76
N ARG A 167 1.30 -7.31 -6.54
CA ARG A 167 2.53 -7.21 -7.33
C ARG A 167 3.43 -8.43 -7.16
N ARG A 168 3.46 -9.03 -5.96
CA ARG A 168 4.12 -10.32 -5.73
C ARG A 168 3.51 -11.42 -6.58
N ALA A 169 2.18 -11.57 -6.57
CA ALA A 169 1.53 -12.57 -7.40
C ALA A 169 1.79 -12.34 -8.90
N VAL A 170 1.75 -11.08 -9.36
CA VAL A 170 2.09 -10.70 -10.75
C VAL A 170 3.50 -11.12 -11.13
N ARG A 171 4.48 -10.81 -10.28
CA ARG A 171 5.87 -11.21 -10.49
C ARG A 171 6.01 -12.74 -10.61
N TYR A 172 5.32 -13.51 -9.78
CA TYR A 172 5.46 -14.97 -9.78
C TYR A 172 4.91 -15.61 -11.05
N TYR A 173 3.71 -15.23 -11.51
CA TYR A 173 3.21 -15.80 -12.76
C TYR A 173 4.02 -15.33 -13.98
N TYR A 174 4.52 -14.09 -13.95
CA TYR A 174 5.38 -13.55 -15.00
C TYR A 174 6.69 -14.32 -15.12
N SER A 175 7.38 -14.53 -14.00
CA SER A 175 8.71 -15.15 -13.98
C SER A 175 8.68 -16.68 -14.05
N TYR A 176 7.65 -17.33 -13.48
CA TYR A 176 7.69 -18.78 -13.25
C TYR A 176 6.60 -19.58 -13.96
N LEU A 177 5.53 -18.92 -14.42
CA LEU A 177 4.47 -19.57 -15.22
C LEU A 177 4.49 -19.13 -16.69
N ALA A 178 5.45 -18.29 -17.08
CA ALA A 178 5.62 -17.76 -18.43
C ALA A 178 4.37 -17.05 -18.98
N TYR A 179 3.58 -16.45 -18.10
CA TYR A 179 2.36 -15.73 -18.47
C TYR A 179 2.59 -14.22 -18.33
N GLN A 180 2.37 -13.43 -19.38
CA GLN A 180 2.76 -12.01 -19.41
C GLN A 180 1.56 -11.06 -19.57
N GLN A 181 0.36 -11.56 -19.33
CA GLN A 181 -0.89 -10.80 -19.39
C GLN A 181 -1.54 -10.73 -17.99
N PRO A 182 -2.52 -9.84 -17.75
CA PRO A 182 -3.29 -9.84 -16.50
C PRO A 182 -4.00 -11.18 -16.29
N LEU A 183 -3.78 -11.81 -15.14
CA LEU A 183 -4.22 -13.19 -14.84
C LEU A 183 -5.15 -13.25 -13.63
N LEU A 184 -4.83 -12.52 -12.56
CA LEU A 184 -5.48 -12.63 -11.26
C LEU A 184 -6.98 -12.36 -11.32
N HIS A 185 -7.40 -11.35 -12.08
CA HIS A 185 -8.83 -11.06 -12.25
C HIS A 185 -9.61 -12.22 -12.90
N GLN A 186 -8.95 -13.09 -13.68
CA GLN A 186 -9.57 -14.26 -14.31
C GLN A 186 -9.86 -15.41 -13.31
N LEU A 187 -9.23 -15.37 -12.14
CA LEU A 187 -9.44 -16.34 -11.05
C LEU A 187 -10.64 -15.96 -10.18
N LEU A 188 -11.04 -14.69 -10.19
CA LEU A 188 -12.09 -14.16 -9.32
C LEU A 188 -13.44 -14.90 -9.44
N PRO A 189 -13.93 -15.31 -10.62
CA PRO A 189 -15.20 -16.04 -10.71
C PRO A 189 -15.20 -17.36 -9.92
N VAL A 190 -14.04 -18.04 -9.85
CA VAL A 190 -13.90 -19.30 -9.09
C VAL A 190 -13.97 -19.02 -7.60
N ILE A 191 -13.25 -18.00 -7.12
CA ILE A 191 -13.27 -17.60 -5.70
C ILE A 191 -14.66 -17.10 -5.29
N ALA A 192 -15.27 -16.23 -6.09
CA ALA A 192 -16.59 -15.67 -5.81
C ALA A 192 -17.67 -16.75 -5.72
N ALA A 193 -17.64 -17.77 -6.60
CA ALA A 193 -18.55 -18.90 -6.53
C ALA A 193 -18.29 -19.80 -5.32
N GLN A 194 -17.02 -20.10 -5.01
CA GLN A 194 -16.65 -20.95 -3.86
C GLN A 194 -17.17 -20.39 -2.54
N PHE A 195 -17.22 -19.06 -2.40
CA PHE A 195 -17.55 -18.38 -1.14
C PHE A 195 -18.93 -17.69 -1.16
N GLU A 196 -19.74 -17.87 -2.20
CA GLU A 196 -20.98 -17.07 -2.41
C GLU A 196 -22.00 -17.15 -1.25
N THR A 197 -21.99 -18.25 -0.48
CA THR A 197 -22.92 -18.46 0.62
C THR A 197 -22.44 -17.88 1.95
N VAL A 198 -21.12 -17.73 2.12
CA VAL A 198 -20.50 -17.26 3.38
C VAL A 198 -20.11 -15.78 3.27
N PHE A 199 -19.64 -15.36 2.09
CA PHE A 199 -19.21 -14.01 1.76
C PHE A 199 -19.92 -13.52 0.49
N PRO A 200 -21.25 -13.33 0.53
CA PRO A 200 -22.05 -12.95 -0.64
C PRO A 200 -21.63 -11.62 -1.26
N GLU A 201 -21.01 -10.74 -0.48
CA GLU A 201 -20.50 -9.44 -0.91
C GLU A 201 -19.48 -9.57 -2.05
N LEU A 202 -18.60 -10.58 -2.01
CA LEU A 202 -17.61 -10.80 -3.06
C LEU A 202 -18.29 -11.14 -4.39
N LYS A 203 -19.32 -11.98 -4.36
CA LYS A 203 -20.10 -12.34 -5.54
C LYS A 203 -20.89 -11.15 -6.09
N SER A 204 -21.48 -10.36 -5.20
CA SER A 204 -22.25 -9.16 -5.60
C SER A 204 -21.39 -8.08 -6.25
N GLN A 205 -20.10 -8.00 -5.89
CA GLN A 205 -19.15 -7.00 -6.36
C GLN A 205 -18.14 -7.55 -7.37
N GLU A 206 -18.35 -8.76 -7.90
CA GLU A 206 -17.38 -9.49 -8.74
C GLU A 206 -16.82 -8.63 -9.88
N ALA A 207 -17.68 -7.93 -10.61
CA ALA A 207 -17.26 -7.09 -11.74
C ALA A 207 -16.37 -5.90 -11.31
N PHE A 208 -16.66 -5.30 -10.15
CA PHE A 208 -15.89 -4.19 -9.60
C PHE A 208 -14.50 -4.68 -9.14
N VAL A 209 -14.46 -5.75 -8.35
CA VAL A 209 -13.21 -6.34 -7.85
C VAL A 209 -12.34 -6.80 -9.02
N ALA A 210 -12.92 -7.46 -10.04
CA ALA A 210 -12.21 -7.87 -11.25
C ALA A 210 -11.53 -6.69 -11.94
N LYS A 211 -12.26 -5.58 -12.08
CA LYS A 211 -11.77 -4.36 -12.74
C LYS A 211 -10.60 -3.75 -11.98
N VAL A 212 -10.72 -3.59 -10.66
CA VAL A 212 -9.65 -3.02 -9.82
C VAL A 212 -8.38 -3.87 -9.91
N ILE A 213 -8.51 -5.20 -9.78
CA ILE A 213 -7.37 -6.11 -9.88
C ILE A 213 -6.71 -5.99 -11.25
N ARG A 214 -7.51 -6.04 -12.33
CA ARG A 214 -7.01 -5.96 -13.70
C ARG A 214 -6.25 -4.65 -13.97
N GLU A 215 -6.79 -3.51 -13.53
CA GLU A 215 -6.14 -2.21 -13.73
C GLU A 215 -4.78 -2.12 -13.01
N GLU A 216 -4.68 -2.65 -11.79
CA GLU A 216 -3.41 -2.72 -11.06
C GLU A 216 -2.42 -3.70 -11.71
N GLU A 217 -2.89 -4.85 -12.21
CA GLU A 217 -2.07 -5.81 -12.97
C GLU A 217 -1.50 -5.15 -14.24
N GLU A 218 -2.36 -4.54 -15.05
CA GLU A 218 -1.97 -3.86 -16.29
C GLU A 218 -0.96 -2.73 -16.02
N ALA A 219 -1.20 -1.94 -14.96
CA ALA A 219 -0.29 -0.87 -14.56
C ALA A 219 1.09 -1.39 -14.19
N PHE A 220 1.15 -2.48 -13.43
CA PHE A 220 2.41 -3.04 -12.97
C PHE A 220 3.16 -3.81 -14.05
N LEU A 221 2.46 -4.58 -14.90
CA LEU A 221 3.09 -5.32 -16.00
C LEU A 221 3.86 -4.40 -16.96
N ARG A 222 3.36 -3.18 -17.20
CA ARG A 222 4.05 -2.18 -18.06
C ARG A 222 5.44 -1.79 -17.55
N THR A 223 5.66 -1.82 -16.24
CA THR A 223 6.94 -1.43 -15.63
C THR A 223 7.79 -2.63 -15.22
N LEU A 224 7.16 -3.79 -15.01
CA LEU A 224 7.80 -5.00 -14.49
C LEU A 224 8.98 -5.47 -15.33
N GLU A 225 8.82 -5.60 -16.66
CA GLU A 225 9.89 -6.15 -17.51
C GLU A 225 11.17 -5.32 -17.43
N LYS A 226 11.05 -3.98 -17.49
CA LYS A 226 12.20 -3.07 -17.39
C LYS A 226 12.85 -3.15 -16.01
N GLY A 227 12.02 -3.21 -14.96
CA GLY A 227 12.50 -3.38 -13.58
C GLY A 227 13.26 -4.69 -13.37
N LEU A 228 12.76 -5.81 -13.91
CA LEU A 228 13.42 -7.12 -13.83
C LEU A 228 14.79 -7.12 -14.52
N LYS A 229 14.91 -6.53 -15.71
CA LYS A 229 16.22 -6.40 -16.39
C LYS A 229 17.21 -5.53 -15.60
N ARG A 230 16.72 -4.42 -15.02
CA ARG A 230 17.56 -3.51 -14.23
C ARG A 230 18.05 -4.17 -12.94
N ILE A 231 17.18 -4.87 -12.20
CA ILE A 231 17.57 -5.52 -10.96
C ILE A 231 18.54 -6.69 -11.21
N GLU A 232 18.39 -7.45 -12.29
CA GLU A 232 19.38 -8.46 -12.66
C GLU A 232 20.77 -7.86 -12.91
N THR A 233 20.81 -6.69 -13.57
CA THR A 233 22.08 -5.97 -13.79
C THR A 233 22.71 -5.52 -12.47
N ILE A 234 21.90 -5.03 -11.52
CA ILE A 234 22.38 -4.62 -10.20
C ILE A 234 22.92 -5.84 -9.44
N ILE A 235 22.11 -6.91 -9.34
CA ILE A 235 22.47 -8.15 -8.63
C ILE A 235 23.77 -8.75 -9.14
N ASN A 236 23.99 -8.80 -10.46
CA ASN A 236 25.20 -9.36 -11.05
C ASN A 236 26.47 -8.55 -10.71
N ASN A 237 26.30 -7.26 -10.37
CA ASN A 237 27.39 -6.35 -10.01
C ASN A 237 27.53 -6.12 -8.51
N THR A 238 26.65 -6.72 -7.70
CA THR A 238 26.61 -6.56 -6.25
C THR A 238 27.11 -7.81 -5.53
N LYS A 239 27.83 -7.61 -4.42
CA LYS A 239 28.18 -8.69 -3.48
C LYS A 239 27.67 -8.32 -2.09
N GLY A 240 26.81 -9.17 -1.53
CA GLY A 240 26.22 -8.98 -0.19
C GLY A 240 24.99 -8.08 -0.19
N GLU A 241 25.16 -6.78 -0.44
CA GLU A 241 24.10 -5.78 -0.20
C GLU A 241 23.89 -4.85 -1.41
N ILE A 242 22.64 -4.74 -1.86
CA ILE A 242 22.22 -3.79 -2.91
C ILE A 242 22.21 -2.38 -2.32
N ASN A 243 22.88 -1.45 -3.00
CA ASN A 243 22.95 -0.05 -2.59
C ASN A 243 21.56 0.60 -2.57
N GLY A 244 21.27 1.38 -1.53
CA GLY A 244 19.98 2.05 -1.38
C GLY A 244 19.63 3.01 -2.52
N ARG A 245 20.62 3.66 -3.15
CA ARG A 245 20.41 4.51 -4.34
C ARG A 245 20.01 3.71 -5.57
N ASP A 246 20.57 2.53 -5.78
CA ASP A 246 20.19 1.64 -6.89
C ASP A 246 18.76 1.11 -6.68
N ALA A 247 18.43 0.74 -5.44
CA ALA A 247 17.06 0.37 -5.07
C ALA A 247 16.07 1.54 -5.24
N PHE A 248 16.52 2.76 -4.96
CA PHE A 248 15.74 3.97 -5.17
C PHE A 248 15.53 4.27 -6.66
N GLU A 249 16.57 4.13 -7.48
CA GLU A 249 16.47 4.27 -8.95
C GLU A 249 15.48 3.25 -9.52
N LEU A 250 15.54 1.99 -9.08
CA LEU A 250 14.56 0.94 -9.42
C LEU A 250 13.12 1.40 -9.13
N ASN A 251 12.90 1.98 -7.95
CA ASN A 251 11.58 2.44 -7.54
C ASN A 251 11.08 3.66 -8.30
N ASP A 252 11.90 4.69 -8.37
CA ASP A 252 11.52 6.00 -8.91
C ASP A 252 11.49 6.01 -10.44
N THR A 253 12.53 5.47 -11.08
CA THR A 253 12.69 5.51 -12.54
C THR A 253 11.95 4.37 -13.23
N TYR A 254 12.03 3.15 -12.67
CA TYR A 254 11.50 1.95 -13.32
C TYR A 254 10.17 1.49 -12.71
N GLY A 255 9.63 2.20 -11.72
CA GLY A 255 8.40 1.81 -11.03
C GLY A 255 8.50 0.44 -10.34
N PHE A 256 9.72 -0.02 -10.04
CA PHE A 256 10.02 -1.33 -9.48
C PHE A 256 10.03 -1.25 -7.93
N PRO A 257 9.04 -1.82 -7.25
CA PRO A 257 8.84 -1.60 -5.82
C PRO A 257 9.99 -2.09 -4.94
N LEU A 258 10.31 -1.36 -3.86
CA LEU A 258 11.35 -1.74 -2.90
C LEU A 258 11.12 -3.14 -2.31
N ASP A 259 9.87 -3.48 -2.02
CA ASP A 259 9.50 -4.79 -1.48
C ASP A 259 9.79 -5.95 -2.45
N LEU A 260 9.64 -5.72 -3.76
CA LEU A 260 10.03 -6.70 -4.77
C LEU A 260 11.55 -6.74 -4.94
N THR A 261 12.24 -5.61 -4.83
CA THR A 261 13.71 -5.58 -4.80
C THR A 261 14.25 -6.42 -3.65
N GLN A 262 13.72 -6.21 -2.43
CA GLN A 262 14.09 -6.99 -1.24
C GLN A 262 13.80 -8.47 -1.42
N LEU A 263 12.62 -8.82 -1.95
CA LEU A 263 12.25 -10.22 -2.18
C LEU A 263 13.24 -10.90 -3.13
N ILE A 264 13.53 -10.29 -4.29
CA ILE A 264 14.45 -10.87 -5.27
C ILE A 264 15.88 -10.92 -4.73
N ALA A 265 16.32 -9.90 -4.00
CA ALA A 265 17.62 -9.89 -3.32
C ALA A 265 17.72 -11.08 -2.36
N SER A 266 16.71 -11.30 -1.52
CA SER A 266 16.70 -12.40 -0.54
C SER A 266 16.76 -13.78 -1.21
N GLU A 267 16.09 -13.98 -2.34
CA GLU A 267 16.15 -15.23 -3.12
C GLU A 267 17.55 -15.51 -3.68
N ARG A 268 18.40 -14.49 -3.78
CA ARG A 268 19.81 -14.57 -4.22
C ARG A 268 20.79 -14.51 -3.05
N GLY A 269 20.30 -14.52 -1.80
CA GLY A 269 21.13 -14.39 -0.61
C GLY A 269 21.74 -12.99 -0.41
N LEU A 270 21.10 -11.96 -0.97
CA LEU A 270 21.51 -10.56 -0.85
C LEU A 270 20.54 -9.78 0.07
N THR A 271 21.02 -8.69 0.66
CA THR A 271 20.22 -7.69 1.38
C THR A 271 20.08 -6.40 0.56
N VAL A 272 19.23 -5.49 1.03
CA VAL A 272 19.06 -4.15 0.43
C VAL A 272 19.30 -3.11 1.52
N ASP A 273 20.10 -2.10 1.23
CA ASP A 273 20.29 -0.94 2.12
C ASP A 273 19.03 -0.05 2.11
N GLU A 274 18.10 -0.37 3.02
CA GLU A 274 16.85 0.39 3.20
C GLU A 274 17.11 1.81 3.69
N LYS A 275 18.16 2.02 4.51
CA LYS A 275 18.48 3.35 5.03
C LYS A 275 18.90 4.27 3.89
N GLY A 276 19.82 3.81 3.04
CA GLY A 276 20.25 4.54 1.86
C GLY A 276 19.11 4.79 0.86
N PHE A 277 18.14 3.87 0.74
CA PHE A 277 16.94 4.09 -0.07
C PHE A 277 16.12 5.26 0.45
N HIS A 278 15.85 5.29 1.76
CA HIS A 278 15.08 6.36 2.38
C HIS A 278 15.80 7.71 2.35
N GLU A 279 17.12 7.72 2.51
CA GLU A 279 17.96 8.90 2.33
C GLU A 279 17.87 9.43 0.89
N ALA A 280 18.05 8.57 -0.12
CA ALA A 280 17.95 8.95 -1.53
C ALA A 280 16.56 9.52 -1.89
N ARG A 281 15.50 8.89 -1.36
CA ARG A 281 14.12 9.38 -1.50
C ARG A 281 13.92 10.76 -0.88
N LYS A 282 14.47 10.98 0.32
CA LYS A 282 14.41 12.27 1.01
C LYS A 282 15.17 13.35 0.24
N GLU A 283 16.38 13.04 -0.24
CA GLU A 283 17.17 13.94 -1.09
C GLU A 283 16.41 14.35 -2.37
N GLN A 284 15.68 13.42 -3.01
CA GLN A 284 14.86 13.73 -4.19
C GLN A 284 13.66 14.62 -3.83
N GLN A 285 12.95 14.33 -2.74
CA GLN A 285 11.84 15.16 -2.26
C GLN A 285 12.31 16.58 -1.91
N GLU A 286 13.45 16.72 -1.25
CA GLU A 286 14.05 18.02 -0.92
C GLU A 286 14.49 18.77 -2.19
N ARG A 287 15.06 18.08 -3.18
CA ARG A 287 15.37 18.66 -4.50
C ARG A 287 14.10 19.15 -5.21
N GLY A 288 13.02 18.38 -5.18
CA GLY A 288 11.72 18.79 -5.72
C GLY A 288 11.15 20.04 -5.05
N ARG A 289 11.26 20.12 -3.72
CA ARG A 289 10.87 21.32 -2.94
C ARG A 289 11.73 22.54 -3.28
N LYS A 290 13.05 22.38 -3.43
CA LYS A 290 13.95 23.47 -3.83
C LYS A 290 13.74 23.91 -5.28
N ALA A 291 13.43 22.99 -6.19
CA ALA A 291 13.08 23.32 -7.58
C ALA A 291 11.70 23.99 -7.72
N GLY A 292 10.82 23.82 -6.73
CA GLY A 292 9.55 24.51 -6.59
C GLY A 292 9.61 25.79 -5.73
N ALA A 293 10.79 26.16 -5.21
CA ALA A 293 10.96 27.41 -4.48
C ALA A 293 10.80 28.57 -5.47
N VAL A 294 9.68 29.28 -5.33
CA VAL A 294 9.44 30.53 -6.03
C VAL A 294 10.30 31.58 -5.34
N ASP A 295 11.18 32.24 -6.11
CA ASP A 295 11.93 33.38 -5.60
C ASP A 295 10.95 34.56 -5.52
N THR A 296 10.52 34.89 -4.30
CA THR A 296 9.52 35.93 -4.03
C THR A 296 10.22 37.16 -3.49
N GLU A 297 10.03 38.30 -4.14
CA GLU A 297 10.43 39.60 -3.57
C GLU A 297 9.53 39.98 -2.38
N ASP A 298 9.94 41.00 -1.63
CA ASP A 298 9.14 41.54 -0.53
C ASP A 298 7.81 42.13 -1.03
N TRP A 299 6.79 42.12 -0.16
CA TRP A 299 5.50 42.73 -0.46
C TRP A 299 5.62 44.26 -0.57
N VAL A 300 5.17 44.82 -1.68
CA VAL A 300 4.95 46.25 -1.85
C VAL A 300 3.50 46.54 -1.49
N VAL A 301 3.30 47.28 -0.39
CA VAL A 301 1.98 47.70 0.07
C VAL A 301 1.50 48.88 -0.78
N VAL A 302 0.31 48.75 -1.34
CA VAL A 302 -0.35 49.79 -2.15
C VAL A 302 -1.41 50.50 -1.31
N ASN A 303 -2.29 49.73 -0.66
CA ASN A 303 -3.33 50.24 0.22
C ASN A 303 -3.24 49.56 1.59
N GLY A 304 -3.33 50.34 2.67
CA GLY A 304 -3.19 49.87 4.07
C GLY A 304 -4.41 49.14 4.65
N GLY A 305 -5.33 48.67 3.80
CA GLY A 305 -6.55 47.97 4.21
C GLY A 305 -6.30 46.49 4.56
N SER A 306 -7.16 45.92 5.41
CA SER A 306 -7.00 44.56 5.97
C SER A 306 -8.09 43.57 5.60
N SER A 307 -9.14 43.95 4.87
CA SER A 307 -10.11 42.96 4.36
C SER A 307 -9.49 42.26 3.16
N ASN A 308 -9.40 40.92 3.16
CA ASN A 308 -9.12 40.04 2.02
C ASN A 308 -10.32 39.07 1.94
N GLU A 309 -11.46 39.61 1.52
CA GLU A 309 -12.76 38.95 1.63
C GLU A 309 -13.10 38.13 0.38
N PHE A 310 -13.44 36.86 0.55
CA PHE A 310 -13.93 36.04 -0.55
C PHE A 310 -15.44 36.24 -0.75
N VAL A 311 -15.85 36.68 -1.94
CA VAL A 311 -17.25 36.97 -2.31
C VAL A 311 -17.78 36.05 -3.42
N GLY A 312 -17.00 35.03 -3.81
CA GLY A 312 -17.30 34.15 -4.95
C GLY A 312 -18.49 33.21 -4.77
N TYR A 313 -19.04 33.10 -3.55
CA TYR A 313 -20.28 32.37 -3.33
C TYR A 313 -21.51 33.08 -3.91
N ASP A 314 -21.48 34.42 -3.98
CA ASP A 314 -22.62 35.25 -4.36
C ASP A 314 -22.45 35.93 -5.72
N SER A 315 -21.20 36.17 -6.16
CA SER A 315 -20.91 36.86 -7.42
C SER A 315 -19.63 36.35 -8.07
N LEU A 316 -19.64 36.25 -9.40
CA LEU A 316 -18.45 35.97 -10.21
C LEU A 316 -17.69 37.24 -10.61
N GLU A 317 -18.22 38.42 -10.25
CA GLU A 317 -17.64 39.72 -10.56
C GLU A 317 -17.67 40.62 -9.32
N ALA A 318 -16.55 41.25 -8.96
CA ALA A 318 -16.48 42.16 -7.82
C ALA A 318 -15.61 43.38 -8.11
N LYS A 319 -16.04 44.54 -7.61
CA LYS A 319 -15.21 45.74 -7.52
C LYS A 319 -14.32 45.64 -6.30
N ALA A 320 -13.01 45.80 -6.49
CA ALA A 320 -11.98 45.59 -5.48
C ALA A 320 -10.88 46.66 -5.57
N GLN A 321 -9.98 46.65 -4.60
CA GLN A 321 -8.76 47.45 -4.56
C GLN A 321 -7.55 46.54 -4.35
N VAL A 322 -6.42 46.89 -4.97
CA VAL A 322 -5.16 46.17 -4.74
C VAL A 322 -4.60 46.58 -3.37
N LEU A 323 -4.43 45.62 -2.47
CA LEU A 323 -3.80 45.86 -1.16
C LEU A 323 -2.28 45.88 -1.26
N LYS A 324 -1.72 44.87 -1.93
CA LYS A 324 -0.29 44.67 -2.07
C LYS A 324 0.01 43.76 -3.23
N TYR A 325 1.22 43.87 -3.75
CA TYR A 325 1.74 42.98 -4.76
C TYR A 325 3.18 42.60 -4.44
N ARG A 326 3.66 41.51 -5.04
CA ARG A 326 5.09 41.19 -5.09
C ARG A 326 5.44 40.57 -6.42
N LYS A 327 6.69 40.74 -6.82
CA LYS A 327 7.25 40.08 -7.99
C LYS A 327 7.73 38.69 -7.59
N VAL A 328 7.47 37.71 -8.46
CA VAL A 328 7.89 36.34 -8.25
C VAL A 328 8.59 35.80 -9.50
N LYS A 329 9.69 35.07 -9.30
CA LYS A 329 10.35 34.32 -10.37
C LYS A 329 10.10 32.84 -10.20
N ALA A 330 9.41 32.26 -11.17
CA ALA A 330 9.17 30.83 -11.26
C ALA A 330 9.65 30.32 -12.62
N LYS A 331 10.53 29.31 -12.61
CA LYS A 331 11.06 28.66 -13.84
C LYS A 331 11.67 29.66 -14.86
N GLY A 332 12.31 30.74 -14.38
CA GLY A 332 12.95 31.74 -15.22
C GLY A 332 12.00 32.75 -15.89
N LYS A 333 10.69 32.69 -15.61
CA LYS A 333 9.72 33.71 -16.02
C LYS A 333 9.34 34.60 -14.83
N GLU A 334 9.18 35.88 -15.10
CA GLU A 334 8.67 36.84 -14.14
C GLU A 334 7.14 36.76 -14.12
N ALA A 335 6.58 36.76 -12.92
CA ALA A 335 5.15 36.83 -12.68
C ALA A 335 4.91 37.74 -11.47
N TYR A 336 3.65 38.10 -11.26
CA TYR A 336 3.22 39.00 -10.20
C TYR A 336 2.16 38.32 -9.36
N GLN A 337 2.28 38.47 -8.06
CA GLN A 337 1.29 38.02 -7.09
C GLN A 337 0.58 39.24 -6.53
N ILE A 338 -0.74 39.30 -6.72
CA ILE A 338 -1.57 40.44 -6.34
C ILE A 338 -2.60 40.02 -5.30
N VAL A 339 -2.72 40.82 -4.26
CA VAL A 339 -3.71 40.66 -3.19
C VAL A 339 -4.74 41.77 -3.31
N LEU A 340 -6.01 41.37 -3.37
CA LEU A 340 -7.16 42.28 -3.41
C LEU A 340 -7.80 42.39 -2.03
N ASP A 341 -8.57 43.47 -1.81
CA ASP A 341 -9.35 43.65 -0.60
C ASP A 341 -10.58 42.73 -0.53
N ARG A 342 -11.13 42.40 -1.70
CA ARG A 342 -12.17 41.39 -1.90
C ARG A 342 -12.02 40.73 -3.26
N THR A 343 -12.44 39.48 -3.38
CA THR A 343 -12.29 38.73 -4.63
C THR A 343 -13.35 37.65 -4.82
N PRO A 344 -13.88 37.47 -6.04
CA PRO A 344 -14.72 36.33 -6.38
C PRO A 344 -13.92 35.05 -6.69
N PHE A 345 -12.60 35.13 -6.80
CA PHE A 345 -11.75 33.99 -7.19
C PHE A 345 -11.52 33.02 -6.03
N TYR A 346 -11.90 31.77 -6.23
CA TYR A 346 -11.64 30.70 -5.29
C TYR A 346 -10.16 30.30 -5.34
N ALA A 347 -9.49 30.35 -4.20
CA ALA A 347 -8.11 29.91 -4.08
C ALA A 347 -8.02 28.39 -4.01
N GLU A 348 -7.01 27.79 -4.66
CA GLU A 348 -6.75 26.34 -4.63
C GLU A 348 -6.82 25.78 -3.20
N SER A 349 -7.81 24.92 -2.93
CA SER A 349 -8.06 24.34 -1.61
C SER A 349 -8.99 23.14 -1.68
N GLY A 350 -8.85 22.20 -0.74
CA GLY A 350 -9.74 21.03 -0.64
C GLY A 350 -9.65 20.06 -1.83
N GLY A 351 -8.56 20.09 -2.60
CA GLY A 351 -8.39 19.31 -3.83
C GLY A 351 -9.00 19.96 -5.09
N GLN A 352 -9.63 21.13 -4.96
CA GLN A 352 -10.11 21.93 -6.08
C GLN A 352 -9.01 22.88 -6.58
N VAL A 353 -8.87 22.97 -7.90
CA VAL A 353 -7.94 23.88 -8.58
C VAL A 353 -8.43 25.32 -8.42
N GLY A 354 -7.49 26.27 -8.25
CA GLY A 354 -7.81 27.69 -8.12
C GLY A 354 -8.44 28.28 -9.37
N ASP A 355 -9.27 29.31 -9.18
CA ASP A 355 -9.94 29.99 -10.28
C ASP A 355 -8.97 30.78 -11.16
N THR A 356 -9.35 30.90 -12.43
CA THR A 356 -8.68 31.71 -13.46
C THR A 356 -9.70 32.68 -14.04
N GLY A 357 -9.24 33.80 -14.61
CA GLY A 357 -10.14 34.88 -15.00
C GLY A 357 -9.39 36.16 -15.34
N GLN A 358 -9.96 37.31 -15.02
CA GLN A 358 -9.37 38.61 -15.38
C GLN A 358 -9.52 39.67 -14.28
N LEU A 359 -8.52 40.55 -14.18
CA LEU A 359 -8.58 41.82 -13.47
C LEU A 359 -8.64 42.96 -14.48
N ALA A 360 -9.69 43.77 -14.45
CA ALA A 360 -9.79 44.97 -15.29
C ALA A 360 -9.45 46.22 -14.48
N VAL A 361 -8.49 47.00 -14.99
CA VAL A 361 -8.07 48.29 -14.43
C VAL A 361 -8.21 49.35 -15.52
N GLY A 362 -9.14 50.29 -15.33
CA GLY A 362 -9.49 51.25 -16.37
C GLY A 362 -10.01 50.55 -17.63
N SER A 363 -9.33 50.75 -18.77
CA SER A 363 -9.66 50.09 -20.05
C SER A 363 -8.82 48.83 -20.33
N THR A 364 -7.90 48.46 -19.44
CA THR A 364 -6.94 47.36 -19.66
C THR A 364 -7.34 46.14 -18.84
N GLN A 365 -7.21 44.96 -19.44
CA GLN A 365 -7.52 43.68 -18.81
C GLN A 365 -6.23 42.87 -18.62
N TYR A 366 -6.09 42.26 -17.44
CA TYR A 366 -4.96 41.43 -17.08
C TYR A 366 -5.46 40.02 -16.73
N ALA A 367 -4.84 39.00 -17.31
CA ALA A 367 -5.25 37.61 -17.09
C ALA A 367 -4.77 37.10 -15.73
N VAL A 368 -5.68 36.55 -14.94
CA VAL A 368 -5.37 35.77 -13.74
C VAL A 368 -5.16 34.33 -14.17
N LEU A 369 -3.92 33.87 -14.07
CA LEU A 369 -3.48 32.55 -14.52
C LEU A 369 -3.75 31.45 -13.51
N ASP A 370 -3.80 31.81 -12.22
CA ASP A 370 -4.00 30.91 -11.10
C ASP A 370 -4.32 31.72 -9.83
N THR A 371 -5.05 31.12 -8.89
CA THR A 371 -5.41 31.73 -7.61
C THR A 371 -5.03 30.80 -6.45
N LYS A 372 -4.20 31.29 -5.52
CA LYS A 372 -3.65 30.50 -4.41
C LYS A 372 -3.89 31.13 -3.06
N LYS A 373 -3.84 30.31 -2.01
CA LYS A 373 -3.92 30.76 -0.62
C LYS A 373 -2.54 30.67 0.06
N GLU A 374 -2.05 31.76 0.62
CA GLU A 374 -0.79 31.81 1.40
C GLU A 374 -0.98 32.70 2.63
N ASN A 375 -0.73 32.18 3.84
CA ASN A 375 -0.87 32.93 5.11
C ASN A 375 -2.21 33.69 5.22
N ASP A 376 -3.30 33.01 4.88
CA ASP A 376 -4.67 33.56 4.81
C ASP A 376 -4.94 34.66 3.78
N LEU A 377 -3.99 34.91 2.87
CA LEU A 377 -4.19 35.78 1.72
C LEU A 377 -4.63 34.99 0.50
N ILE A 378 -5.66 35.46 -0.19
CA ILE A 378 -5.97 35.05 -1.56
C ILE A 378 -5.06 35.84 -2.51
N ILE A 379 -4.25 35.10 -3.27
CA ILE A 379 -3.22 35.61 -4.16
C ILE A 379 -3.60 35.27 -5.60
N HIS A 380 -3.66 36.30 -6.44
CA HIS A 380 -3.91 36.19 -7.88
C HIS A 380 -2.56 36.24 -8.61
N ILE A 381 -2.30 35.28 -9.48
CA ILE A 381 -1.04 35.17 -10.23
C ILE A 381 -1.24 35.72 -11.64
N LEU A 382 -0.49 36.77 -11.98
CA LEU A 382 -0.51 37.45 -13.29
C LEU A 382 0.88 37.38 -13.95
N ASP A 383 0.92 37.50 -15.28
CA ASP A 383 2.18 37.60 -16.05
C ASP A 383 2.76 39.03 -16.10
N SER A 384 1.91 40.03 -15.82
CA SER A 384 2.22 41.44 -15.90
C SER A 384 1.55 42.20 -14.75
N LEU A 385 2.20 43.27 -14.30
CA LEU A 385 1.67 44.15 -13.26
C LEU A 385 0.76 45.20 -13.90
N PRO A 386 -0.42 45.48 -13.32
CA PRO A 386 -1.25 46.59 -13.76
C PRO A 386 -0.51 47.94 -13.75
N GLU A 387 -0.74 48.76 -14.78
CA GLU A 387 -0.07 50.07 -14.93
C GLU A 387 -0.42 51.05 -13.81
N SER A 388 -1.64 50.93 -13.26
CA SER A 388 -2.07 51.63 -12.06
C SER A 388 -2.56 50.62 -11.03
N LEU A 389 -2.06 50.75 -9.80
CA LEU A 389 -2.50 49.95 -8.65
C LEU A 389 -3.34 50.80 -7.67
N GLU A 390 -3.34 52.11 -7.86
CA GLU A 390 -4.09 53.08 -7.08
C GLU A 390 -5.43 53.35 -7.79
N GLY A 391 -6.44 52.50 -7.54
CA GLY A 391 -7.75 52.62 -8.17
C GLY A 391 -8.67 51.42 -7.94
N GLU A 392 -9.90 51.51 -8.46
CA GLU A 392 -10.86 50.40 -8.50
C GLU A 392 -10.44 49.38 -9.57
N VAL A 393 -10.44 48.10 -9.19
CA VAL A 393 -10.21 46.95 -10.06
C VAL A 393 -11.48 46.13 -10.14
N ILE A 394 -11.89 45.72 -11.33
CA ILE A 394 -13.00 44.77 -11.50
C ILE A 394 -12.39 43.38 -11.64
N ALA A 395 -12.59 42.54 -10.64
CA ALA A 395 -12.16 41.15 -10.61
C ALA A 395 -13.29 40.25 -11.12
N LYS A 396 -13.01 39.41 -12.13
CA LYS A 396 -14.01 38.53 -12.77
C LYS A 396 -13.44 37.13 -13.02
N VAL A 397 -14.10 36.12 -12.46
CA VAL A 397 -13.81 34.69 -12.71
C VAL A 397 -14.28 34.29 -14.10
#